data_AF-A0A2E8D7E8-F1
#
_entry.id   AF-A0A2E8D7E8-F1
#
_cell.length_a   1.000
_cell.length_b   1.000
_cell.length_c   1.000
_cell.angle_alpha   90.00
_cell.angle_beta   90.00
_cell.angle_gamma   90.00
#
_symmetry.space_group_name_H-M   'P 1'
#
loop_
_entity.id
_entity.type
_entity.pdbx_description
1 polymer ?
#
loop_
_entity_poly.entity_id
_entity_poly.type
_entity_poly.pdbx_seq_one_letter_code
_entity_poly.pdbx_strand_id
1 'polypeptide(L)'
;MTAYKTKLGKPNSRGVYPRNLGKQVNGRPYRFYVGKDADEAERRIARLEGLWEVVSSCRGVWDEDTLQIGKTIAKGKSKCVLPRRESDDMDAIIGVAKLASFVPSDSDLDEIYAERFDDYAERFGHFVTLIPGDHAAYVAGHESMADRTRRTVVGVQEMLTTPKEENILEMETTTLHVAFDRYVEDYIKKEPKLRDLHTGNLTNWGNTQVRMVDRQKEVHTNRPLHEIKLPEVKSMCDHWRSRPMVKVNGKKRPKPMAPSTVKHHIWQVKNFFQWVDDSDYRWKAPNKLDRIPLACELTPQEKSRRVTPTQVDTWTIDELVTLYQHATELERVYLLLGLNCGFAPAEFGSLRLREIFLHQRHGCDKAIKYRSNTNQSWIKRVRLKNGVYGEWLLWPHTVRAMEWAIARRQRIANVTPDAFVMLTKTGLSYVGQTKGGNHSTKVYAMWRQRLIERILKLNPKFRTLSPKYLRKTSGNEIRDIADGEIQGVHLSRGQVVKTDDLAEIYSNRPLRKVFEALEKYQQRLQPLWDAVPNPFPEDE
;
A
#
# COMPACT_ATOMS: atom_id res chain seq x y z
N MET A 1 -43.57 7.01 -10.89
CA MET A 1 -42.43 7.87 -11.29
C MET A 1 -42.96 9.26 -11.57
N THR A 2 -42.76 10.19 -10.64
CA THR A 2 -43.14 11.59 -10.82
C THR A 2 -42.10 12.22 -11.76
N ALA A 3 -42.44 12.36 -13.04
CA ALA A 3 -41.55 12.96 -14.03
C ALA A 3 -41.33 14.43 -13.67
N TYR A 4 -40.16 14.75 -13.10
CA TYR A 4 -39.70 16.12 -13.04
C TYR A 4 -39.62 16.63 -14.49
N LYS A 5 -40.46 17.60 -14.86
CA LYS A 5 -40.32 18.32 -16.14
C LYS A 5 -39.02 19.11 -16.08
N THR A 6 -37.93 18.50 -16.53
CA THR A 6 -36.64 19.17 -16.66
C THR A 6 -36.77 20.23 -17.75
N LYS A 7 -36.87 21.51 -17.36
CA LYS A 7 -36.98 22.62 -18.31
C LYS A 7 -35.78 22.62 -19.27
N LEU A 8 -36.05 22.54 -20.57
CA LEU A 8 -35.07 22.68 -21.63
C LEU A 8 -34.36 24.05 -21.52
N GLY A 9 -33.03 24.06 -21.46
CA GLY A 9 -32.24 25.28 -21.39
C GLY A 9 -32.26 26.08 -22.71
N LYS A 10 -31.71 27.30 -22.72
CA LYS A 10 -31.54 28.05 -23.97
C LYS A 10 -30.50 27.37 -24.88
N PRO A 11 -30.72 27.32 -26.21
CA PRO A 11 -29.71 26.80 -27.13
C PRO A 11 -28.47 27.71 -27.14
N ASN A 12 -27.32 27.15 -27.49
CA ASN A 12 -26.10 27.92 -27.67
C ASN A 12 -26.14 28.75 -28.98
N SER A 13 -25.08 29.53 -29.26
CA SER A 13 -24.96 30.34 -30.48
C SER A 13 -25.05 29.56 -31.80
N ARG A 14 -24.91 28.23 -31.76
CA ARG A 14 -25.06 27.33 -32.92
C ARG A 14 -26.44 26.67 -33.00
N GLY A 15 -27.38 27.10 -32.15
CA GLY A 15 -28.73 26.53 -32.05
C GLY A 15 -28.77 25.15 -31.37
N VAL A 16 -27.70 24.70 -30.73
CA VAL A 16 -27.64 23.36 -30.10
C VAL A 16 -27.91 23.48 -28.60
N TYR A 17 -28.75 22.60 -28.07
CA TYR A 17 -29.08 22.55 -26.65
C TYR A 17 -27.99 21.81 -25.85
N PRO A 18 -27.32 22.48 -24.90
CA PRO A 18 -26.35 21.83 -24.02
C PRO A 18 -27.00 21.36 -22.70
N ARG A 19 -26.52 20.24 -22.15
CA ARG A 19 -26.89 19.76 -20.81
C ARG A 19 -25.65 19.36 -20.02
N ASN A 20 -25.40 20.04 -18.90
CA ASN A 20 -24.40 19.59 -17.93
C ASN A 20 -25.04 18.56 -17.02
N LEU A 21 -24.51 17.34 -16.97
CA LEU A 21 -25.08 16.25 -16.19
C LEU A 21 -24.00 15.37 -15.55
N GLY A 22 -24.30 14.91 -14.34
CA GLY A 22 -23.51 13.97 -13.56
C GLY A 22 -22.16 14.48 -13.08
N LYS A 23 -21.22 13.57 -12.80
CA LYS A 23 -19.88 13.87 -12.29
C LYS A 23 -18.84 13.01 -12.99
N GLN A 24 -17.76 13.61 -13.46
CA GLN A 24 -16.56 12.90 -13.91
C GLN A 24 -15.63 12.62 -12.72
N VAL A 25 -14.56 11.85 -12.95
CA VAL A 25 -13.53 11.53 -11.93
C VAL A 25 -12.94 12.79 -11.27
N ASN A 26 -12.84 13.90 -12.01
CA ASN A 26 -12.37 15.19 -11.50
C ASN A 26 -13.45 15.98 -10.71
N GLY A 27 -14.62 15.40 -10.47
CA GLY A 27 -15.75 16.00 -9.75
C GLY A 27 -16.61 16.98 -10.55
N ARG A 28 -16.23 17.32 -11.80
CA ARG A 28 -16.99 18.27 -12.65
C ARG A 28 -18.09 17.54 -13.45
N PRO A 29 -19.21 18.21 -13.77
CA PRO A 29 -20.23 17.63 -14.62
C PRO A 29 -19.77 17.55 -16.09
N TYR A 30 -20.23 16.52 -16.81
CA TYR A 30 -19.97 16.40 -18.24
C TYR A 30 -21.01 17.20 -19.04
N ARG A 31 -20.56 17.91 -20.09
CA ARG A 31 -21.43 18.71 -20.95
C ARG A 31 -21.83 17.93 -22.21
N PHE A 32 -23.07 17.46 -22.25
CA PHE A 32 -23.69 16.84 -23.42
C PHE A 32 -24.27 17.89 -24.37
N TYR A 33 -24.26 17.61 -25.66
CA TYR A 33 -24.89 18.42 -26.70
C TYR A 33 -25.96 17.55 -27.37
N VAL A 34 -27.24 17.88 -27.19
CA VAL A 34 -28.36 16.95 -27.47
C VAL A 34 -29.09 17.20 -28.80
N GLY A 35 -28.66 18.19 -29.58
CA GLY A 35 -29.23 18.51 -30.90
C GLY A 35 -29.79 19.92 -31.00
N LYS A 36 -30.36 20.26 -32.17
CA LYS A 36 -30.97 21.58 -32.46
C LYS A 36 -32.50 21.58 -32.39
N ASP A 37 -33.12 20.42 -32.56
CA ASP A 37 -34.56 20.25 -32.44
C ASP A 37 -34.95 20.20 -30.96
N ALA A 38 -35.91 21.03 -30.55
CA ALA A 38 -36.23 21.23 -29.13
C ALA A 38 -36.91 19.99 -28.51
N ASP A 39 -37.88 19.39 -29.21
CA ASP A 39 -38.62 18.24 -28.72
C ASP A 39 -37.73 17.01 -28.61
N GLU A 40 -36.87 16.80 -29.61
CA GLU A 40 -35.91 15.71 -29.61
C GLU A 40 -34.78 15.92 -28.59
N ALA A 41 -34.35 17.17 -28.37
CA ALA A 41 -33.41 17.51 -27.30
C ALA A 41 -34.01 17.21 -25.91
N GLU A 42 -35.28 17.54 -25.69
CA GLU A 42 -35.98 17.25 -24.43
C GLU A 42 -36.05 15.73 -24.17
N ARG A 43 -36.45 14.92 -25.17
CA ARG A 43 -36.47 13.45 -25.08
C ARG A 43 -35.09 12.87 -24.74
N ARG A 44 -34.03 13.39 -25.35
CA ARG A 44 -32.65 12.94 -25.10
C ARG A 44 -32.15 13.35 -23.72
N ILE A 45 -32.53 14.52 -23.22
CA ILE A 45 -32.19 14.95 -21.86
C ILE A 45 -32.85 14.04 -20.84
N ALA A 46 -34.14 13.72 -21.00
CA ALA A 46 -34.84 12.81 -20.09
C ALA A 46 -34.17 11.43 -20.03
N ARG A 47 -33.76 10.88 -21.19
CA ARG A 47 -33.01 9.61 -21.25
C ARG A 47 -31.63 9.71 -20.60
N LEU A 48 -30.91 10.82 -20.78
CA LEU A 48 -29.62 11.04 -20.12
C LEU A 48 -29.76 11.14 -18.61
N GLU A 49 -30.83 11.74 -18.11
CA GLU A 49 -31.11 11.85 -16.67
C GLU A 49 -31.44 10.50 -16.05
N GLY A 50 -32.29 9.70 -16.72
CA GLY A 50 -32.53 8.32 -16.31
C GLY A 50 -31.23 7.49 -16.29
N LEU A 51 -30.39 7.63 -17.34
CA LEU A 51 -29.08 6.97 -17.36
C LEU A 51 -28.23 7.41 -16.17
N TRP A 52 -28.16 8.71 -15.90
CA TRP A 52 -27.35 9.23 -14.80
C TRP A 52 -27.86 8.76 -13.44
N GLU A 53 -29.16 8.64 -13.23
CA GLU A 53 -29.72 8.09 -11.99
C GLU A 53 -29.17 6.68 -11.72
N VAL A 54 -29.22 5.80 -12.72
CA VAL A 54 -28.63 4.46 -12.64
C VAL A 54 -27.13 4.53 -12.38
N VAL A 55 -26.38 5.28 -13.20
CA VAL A 55 -24.91 5.44 -13.07
C VAL A 55 -24.51 5.98 -11.70
N SER A 56 -25.23 6.98 -11.18
CA SER A 56 -24.93 7.59 -9.89
C SER A 56 -25.15 6.63 -8.72
N SER A 57 -26.11 5.72 -8.83
CA SER A 57 -26.38 4.70 -7.81
C SER A 57 -25.35 3.56 -7.79
N CYS A 58 -24.85 3.15 -8.95
CA CYS A 58 -23.95 2.00 -9.04
C CYS A 58 -22.46 2.37 -9.08
N ARG A 59 -22.10 3.50 -9.71
CA ARG A 59 -20.71 3.91 -9.95
C ARG A 59 -20.37 5.29 -9.39
N GLY A 60 -21.36 6.17 -9.23
CA GLY A 60 -21.19 7.51 -8.64
C GLY A 60 -20.51 8.54 -9.54
N VAL A 61 -19.86 8.12 -10.63
CA VAL A 61 -19.23 8.97 -11.66
C VAL A 61 -19.44 8.37 -13.06
N TRP A 62 -19.29 9.21 -14.09
CA TRP A 62 -19.15 8.77 -15.48
C TRP A 62 -17.79 8.10 -15.67
N ASP A 63 -17.78 6.78 -15.80
CA ASP A 63 -16.64 6.06 -16.36
C ASP A 63 -16.68 6.13 -17.90
N GLU A 64 -15.71 5.51 -18.55
CA GLU A 64 -15.55 5.66 -19.99
C GLU A 64 -16.71 5.02 -20.78
N ASP A 65 -17.22 3.86 -20.35
CA ASP A 65 -18.32 3.14 -21.02
C ASP A 65 -19.67 3.82 -20.80
N THR A 66 -19.99 4.17 -19.56
CA THR A 66 -21.24 4.88 -19.24
C THR A 66 -21.26 6.27 -19.90
N LEU A 67 -20.11 6.93 -20.01
CA LEU A 67 -19.98 8.18 -20.76
C LEU A 67 -20.16 7.97 -22.27
N GLN A 68 -19.65 6.87 -22.83
CA GLN A 68 -19.84 6.51 -24.23
C GLN A 68 -21.32 6.23 -24.55
N ILE A 69 -22.02 5.54 -23.66
CA ILE A 69 -23.47 5.34 -23.71
C ILE A 69 -24.19 6.68 -23.68
N GLY A 70 -23.85 7.56 -22.72
CA GLY A 70 -24.40 8.90 -22.63
C GLY A 70 -24.17 9.74 -23.90
N LYS A 71 -22.95 9.70 -24.45
CA LYS A 71 -22.63 10.38 -25.72
C LYS A 71 -23.45 9.83 -26.89
N THR A 72 -23.73 8.53 -26.91
CA THR A 72 -24.55 7.88 -27.96
C THR A 72 -26.00 8.35 -27.88
N ILE A 73 -26.58 8.40 -26.68
CA ILE A 73 -27.93 8.94 -26.44
C ILE A 73 -27.99 10.43 -26.81
N ALA A 74 -26.99 11.22 -26.42
CA ALA A 74 -26.94 12.65 -26.75
C ALA A 74 -26.91 12.91 -28.27
N LYS A 75 -26.26 12.02 -29.03
CA LYS A 75 -26.23 12.05 -30.50
C LYS A 75 -27.53 11.55 -31.15
N GLY A 76 -28.49 11.04 -30.38
CA GLY A 76 -29.73 10.46 -30.91
C GLY A 76 -29.57 9.08 -31.53
N LYS A 77 -28.48 8.37 -31.22
CA LYS A 77 -28.25 7.02 -31.72
C LYS A 77 -28.91 5.98 -30.80
N SER A 78 -29.51 4.95 -31.39
CA SER A 78 -30.12 3.84 -30.66
C SER A 78 -29.17 2.66 -30.39
N LYS A 79 -27.99 2.67 -31.04
CA LYS A 79 -26.98 1.62 -30.94
C LYS A 79 -25.66 2.19 -30.42
N CYS A 80 -25.12 1.59 -29.35
CA CYS A 80 -23.84 1.94 -28.75
C CYS A 80 -22.89 0.76 -28.85
N VAL A 81 -21.79 0.92 -29.57
CA VAL A 81 -20.73 -0.09 -29.62
C VAL A 81 -19.86 0.07 -28.39
N LEU A 82 -19.65 -0.99 -27.61
CA LEU A 82 -18.71 -0.99 -26.49
C LEU A 82 -17.43 -1.72 -26.90
N PRO A 83 -16.27 -1.06 -26.91
CA PRO A 83 -15.04 -1.69 -27.35
C PRO A 83 -14.53 -2.68 -26.30
N ARG A 84 -13.92 -3.77 -26.75
CA ARG A 84 -12.98 -4.54 -25.93
C ARG A 84 -11.78 -3.66 -25.64
N ARG A 85 -11.42 -3.46 -24.37
CA ARG A 85 -10.18 -2.76 -24.02
C ARG A 85 -9.17 -3.78 -23.54
N GLU A 86 -7.92 -3.57 -23.96
CA GLU A 86 -6.76 -4.32 -23.43
C GLU A 86 -6.56 -4.09 -21.92
N SER A 87 -7.22 -3.07 -21.36
CA SER A 87 -7.11 -2.65 -19.97
C SER A 87 -8.44 -2.69 -19.23
N ASP A 88 -9.42 -3.50 -19.66
CA ASP A 88 -10.71 -3.63 -18.98
C ASP A 88 -10.52 -4.17 -17.54
N ASP A 89 -10.38 -3.21 -16.64
CA ASP A 89 -10.14 -3.31 -15.21
C ASP A 89 -9.08 -4.31 -14.75
N MET A 90 -7.83 -3.87 -14.96
CA MET A 90 -6.76 -4.15 -14.01
C MET A 90 -7.20 -3.93 -12.55
N ASP A 91 -8.22 -3.13 -12.20
CA ASP A 91 -8.68 -3.02 -10.80
C ASP A 91 -9.41 -4.28 -10.26
N ALA A 92 -10.17 -5.00 -11.10
CA ALA A 92 -10.74 -6.30 -10.74
C ALA A 92 -9.65 -7.39 -10.69
N ILE A 93 -8.71 -7.33 -11.64
CA ILE A 93 -7.57 -8.24 -11.75
C ILE A 93 -6.54 -7.97 -10.63
N ILE A 94 -6.27 -6.74 -10.23
CA ILE A 94 -5.29 -6.32 -9.21
C ILE A 94 -5.71 -6.80 -7.81
N GLY A 95 -7.01 -6.98 -7.56
CA GLY A 95 -7.51 -7.62 -6.34
C GLY A 95 -6.95 -9.03 -6.15
N VAL A 96 -6.72 -9.76 -7.25
CA VAL A 96 -6.22 -11.14 -7.28
C VAL A 96 -4.71 -11.19 -7.64
N ALA A 97 -4.27 -10.40 -8.61
CA ALA A 97 -2.90 -10.33 -9.12
C ALA A 97 -1.89 -9.66 -8.16
N LYS A 98 -2.34 -8.96 -7.10
CA LYS A 98 -1.45 -8.53 -6.02
C LYS A 98 -0.84 -9.70 -5.22
N LEU A 99 -1.33 -10.94 -5.41
CA LEU A 99 -0.80 -12.14 -4.74
C LEU A 99 0.12 -13.00 -5.61
N ALA A 100 -0.11 -13.07 -6.92
CA ALA A 100 0.69 -13.86 -7.86
C ALA A 100 0.97 -13.03 -9.11
N SER A 101 2.22 -13.03 -9.59
CA SER A 101 2.68 -12.37 -10.82
C SER A 101 2.00 -12.96 -12.07
N PHE A 102 0.68 -12.81 -12.18
CA PHE A 102 -0.17 -13.39 -13.20
C PHE A 102 -0.38 -12.36 -14.30
N VAL A 103 0.06 -12.69 -15.50
CA VAL A 103 -0.30 -11.98 -16.73
C VAL A 103 -1.57 -12.68 -17.22
N PRO A 104 -2.72 -11.98 -17.32
CA PRO A 104 -3.95 -12.57 -17.85
C PRO A 104 -3.68 -13.14 -19.24
N SER A 105 -4.18 -14.35 -19.51
CA SER A 105 -4.20 -14.86 -20.88
C SER A 105 -5.25 -14.12 -21.70
N ASP A 106 -5.17 -14.18 -23.03
CA ASP A 106 -6.18 -13.60 -23.92
C ASP A 106 -7.59 -14.15 -23.62
N SER A 107 -7.67 -15.42 -23.20
CA SER A 107 -8.92 -16.06 -22.77
C SER A 107 -9.52 -15.41 -21.51
N ASP A 108 -8.67 -14.98 -20.57
CA ASP A 108 -9.13 -14.30 -19.35
C ASP A 108 -9.68 -12.90 -19.68
N LEU A 109 -9.03 -12.21 -20.62
CA LEU A 109 -9.49 -10.90 -21.08
C LEU A 109 -10.82 -10.99 -21.84
N ASP A 110 -11.03 -12.07 -22.60
CA ASP A 110 -12.28 -12.32 -23.32
C ASP A 110 -13.45 -12.60 -22.38
N GLU A 111 -13.22 -13.39 -21.32
CA GLU A 111 -14.23 -13.61 -20.27
C GLU A 111 -14.62 -12.31 -19.57
N ILE A 112 -13.64 -11.51 -19.13
CA ILE A 112 -13.88 -10.23 -18.46
C ILE A 112 -14.65 -9.28 -19.37
N TYR A 113 -14.29 -9.25 -20.65
CA TYR A 113 -14.99 -8.44 -21.63
C TYR A 113 -16.45 -8.88 -21.81
N ALA A 114 -16.72 -10.18 -21.89
CA ALA A 114 -18.07 -10.72 -22.01
C ALA A 114 -18.92 -10.45 -20.77
N GLU A 115 -18.41 -10.69 -19.56
CA GLU A 115 -19.10 -10.42 -18.30
C GLU A 115 -19.41 -8.93 -18.14
N ARG A 116 -18.43 -8.06 -18.42
CA ARG A 116 -18.64 -6.61 -18.43
C ARG A 116 -19.70 -6.21 -19.45
N PHE A 117 -19.67 -6.76 -20.66
CA PHE A 117 -20.66 -6.43 -21.68
C PHE A 117 -22.07 -6.80 -21.22
N ASP A 118 -22.26 -7.98 -20.64
CA ASP A 118 -23.56 -8.44 -20.16
C ASP A 118 -24.08 -7.62 -18.97
N ASP A 119 -23.23 -7.28 -18.00
CA ASP A 119 -23.58 -6.38 -16.89
C ASP A 119 -24.09 -5.03 -17.41
N TYR A 120 -23.43 -4.49 -18.43
CA TYR A 120 -23.85 -3.24 -19.07
C TYR A 120 -25.14 -3.42 -19.90
N ALA A 121 -25.30 -4.53 -20.61
CA ALA A 121 -26.50 -4.82 -21.39
C ALA A 121 -27.72 -4.98 -20.49
N GLU A 122 -27.59 -5.68 -19.37
CA GLU A 122 -28.65 -5.82 -18.37
C GLU A 122 -29.02 -4.46 -17.76
N ARG A 123 -28.02 -3.69 -17.31
CA ARG A 123 -28.27 -2.44 -16.58
C ARG A 123 -28.67 -1.27 -17.48
N PHE A 124 -28.13 -1.19 -18.69
CA PHE A 124 -28.27 -0.01 -19.55
C PHE A 124 -28.96 -0.29 -20.89
N GLY A 125 -29.28 -1.56 -21.19
CA GLY A 125 -29.92 -1.96 -22.45
C GLY A 125 -31.28 -1.32 -22.71
N HIS A 126 -31.99 -0.92 -21.65
CA HIS A 126 -33.25 -0.20 -21.76
C HIS A 126 -33.08 1.26 -22.20
N PHE A 127 -31.87 1.84 -22.09
CA PHE A 127 -31.56 3.16 -22.61
C PHE A 127 -31.00 3.12 -24.02
N VAL A 128 -30.20 2.12 -24.39
CA VAL A 128 -29.57 2.00 -25.71
C VAL A 128 -29.26 0.53 -25.99
N THR A 129 -29.40 0.10 -27.25
CA THR A 129 -28.95 -1.24 -27.65
C THR A 129 -27.42 -1.27 -27.65
N LEU A 130 -26.82 -2.10 -26.80
CA LEU A 130 -25.38 -2.30 -26.78
C LEU A 130 -24.97 -3.33 -27.82
N ILE A 131 -23.82 -3.10 -28.46
CA ILE A 131 -23.23 -3.98 -29.47
C ILE A 131 -21.78 -4.23 -29.07
N PRO A 132 -21.31 -5.49 -29.01
CA PRO A 132 -19.91 -5.77 -28.71
C PRO A 132 -19.04 -5.22 -29.86
N GLY A 133 -18.03 -4.43 -29.52
CA GLY A 133 -17.07 -3.87 -30.47
C GLY A 133 -16.12 -4.92 -31.04
N ASP A 134 -15.85 -5.96 -30.26
CA ASP A 134 -15.18 -7.19 -30.70
C ASP A 134 -16.14 -8.37 -30.50
N HIS A 135 -16.86 -8.76 -31.55
CA HIS A 135 -17.81 -9.87 -31.45
C HIS A 135 -17.12 -11.22 -31.24
N ALA A 136 -15.91 -11.39 -31.78
CA ALA A 136 -15.18 -12.66 -31.65
C ALA A 136 -14.75 -12.90 -30.21
N ALA A 137 -14.16 -11.88 -29.57
CA ALA A 137 -13.81 -11.94 -28.15
C ALA A 137 -15.02 -12.12 -27.22
N TYR A 138 -16.15 -11.46 -27.54
CA TYR A 138 -17.38 -11.63 -26.77
C TYR A 138 -17.88 -13.08 -26.79
N VAL A 139 -17.89 -13.71 -27.97
CA VAL A 139 -18.28 -15.13 -28.12
C VAL A 139 -17.27 -16.03 -27.42
N ALA A 140 -15.97 -15.82 -27.62
CA ALA A 140 -14.91 -16.60 -26.98
C ALA A 140 -14.99 -16.53 -25.44
N GLY A 141 -15.29 -15.36 -24.88
CA GLY A 141 -15.51 -15.18 -23.44
C GLY A 141 -16.69 -16.00 -22.92
N HIS A 142 -17.83 -15.99 -23.63
CA HIS A 142 -18.99 -16.82 -23.32
C HIS A 142 -18.72 -18.32 -23.42
N GLU A 143 -17.98 -18.75 -24.44
CA GLU A 143 -17.55 -20.14 -24.60
C GLU A 143 -16.64 -20.58 -23.45
N SER A 144 -15.67 -19.75 -23.06
CA SER A 144 -14.77 -20.02 -21.94
C SER A 144 -15.51 -20.08 -20.60
N MET A 145 -16.45 -19.16 -20.35
CA MET A 145 -17.33 -19.21 -19.18
C MET A 145 -18.18 -20.48 -19.17
N ALA A 146 -18.79 -20.84 -20.31
CA ALA A 146 -19.60 -22.05 -20.43
C ALA A 146 -18.77 -23.33 -20.26
N ASP A 147 -17.52 -23.35 -20.73
CA ASP A 147 -16.57 -24.44 -20.52
C ASP A 147 -16.17 -24.55 -19.05
N ARG A 148 -15.91 -23.43 -18.37
CA ARG A 148 -15.64 -23.40 -16.93
C ARG A 148 -16.84 -23.93 -16.16
N THR A 149 -18.05 -23.45 -16.46
CA THR A 149 -19.28 -23.96 -15.87
C THR A 149 -19.49 -25.44 -16.17
N ARG A 150 -19.23 -25.91 -17.41
CA ARG A 150 -19.30 -27.34 -17.75
C ARG A 150 -18.30 -28.17 -16.94
N ARG A 151 -17.05 -27.74 -16.78
CA ARG A 151 -16.07 -28.42 -15.91
C ARG A 151 -16.51 -28.43 -14.45
N THR A 152 -17.08 -27.33 -13.96
CA THR A 152 -17.63 -27.27 -12.60
C THR A 152 -18.84 -28.18 -12.43
N VAL A 153 -19.77 -28.18 -13.39
CA VAL A 153 -20.97 -29.02 -13.36
C VAL A 153 -20.59 -30.49 -13.49
N VAL A 154 -19.68 -30.86 -14.40
CA VAL A 154 -19.15 -32.22 -14.50
C VAL A 154 -18.45 -32.63 -13.19
N GLY A 155 -17.63 -31.75 -12.59
CA GLY A 155 -17.04 -32.03 -11.28
C GLY A 155 -18.07 -32.18 -10.16
N VAL A 156 -19.15 -31.40 -10.17
CA VAL A 156 -20.27 -31.51 -9.22
C VAL A 156 -21.11 -32.76 -9.50
N GLN A 157 -21.28 -33.14 -10.77
CA GLN A 157 -22.04 -34.30 -11.19
C GLN A 157 -21.28 -35.58 -10.88
N GLU A 158 -19.96 -35.62 -11.10
CA GLU A 158 -19.06 -36.68 -10.62
C GLU A 158 -19.10 -36.78 -9.10
N MET A 159 -19.14 -35.66 -8.36
CA MET A 159 -19.37 -35.66 -6.91
C MET A 159 -20.76 -36.17 -6.49
N LEU A 160 -21.79 -36.04 -7.33
CA LEU A 160 -23.15 -36.48 -7.07
C LEU A 160 -23.44 -37.92 -7.53
N THR A 161 -22.72 -38.42 -8.53
CA THR A 161 -22.84 -39.80 -9.06
C THR A 161 -21.80 -40.75 -8.49
N THR A 162 -20.83 -40.27 -7.72
CA THR A 162 -20.04 -41.14 -6.84
C THR A 162 -21.01 -41.73 -5.80
N PRO A 163 -21.11 -43.05 -5.65
CA PRO A 163 -21.99 -43.65 -4.66
C PRO A 163 -21.71 -43.03 -3.29
N LYS A 164 -22.75 -42.52 -2.62
CA LYS A 164 -22.74 -42.38 -1.16
C LYS A 164 -22.68 -43.78 -0.55
N GLU A 165 -21.53 -44.43 -0.68
CA GLU A 165 -21.15 -45.39 0.32
C GLU A 165 -20.88 -44.59 1.59
N GLU A 166 -21.73 -44.80 2.58
CA GLU A 166 -21.42 -44.52 3.98
C GLU A 166 -20.19 -45.34 4.37
N ASN A 167 -19.01 -44.93 3.92
CA ASN A 167 -17.75 -45.39 4.44
C ASN A 167 -17.36 -44.43 5.56
N ILE A 168 -17.73 -44.81 6.78
CA ILE A 168 -17.30 -44.24 8.06
C ILE A 168 -15.78 -44.41 8.29
N LEU A 169 -15.00 -44.72 7.25
CA LEU A 169 -13.58 -45.06 7.31
C LEU A 169 -12.79 -44.26 6.28
N GLU A 170 -12.60 -42.96 6.54
CA GLU A 170 -11.42 -42.13 6.22
C GLU A 170 -11.76 -40.64 6.46
N MET A 171 -12.21 -40.29 7.67
CA MET A 171 -12.30 -38.89 8.06
C MET A 171 -10.88 -38.30 8.13
N GLU A 172 -10.69 -37.06 7.69
CA GLU A 172 -9.44 -36.31 7.89
C GLU A 172 -9.18 -36.21 9.40
N THR A 173 -8.30 -37.07 9.91
CA THR A 173 -7.94 -37.13 11.34
C THR A 173 -6.89 -36.10 11.71
N THR A 174 -6.31 -35.40 10.72
CA THR A 174 -5.37 -34.31 10.99
C THR A 174 -6.04 -33.25 11.85
N THR A 175 -5.39 -32.93 12.96
CA THR A 175 -5.88 -31.92 13.89
C THR A 175 -5.39 -30.53 13.51
N LEU A 176 -6.12 -29.50 13.92
CA LEU A 176 -5.80 -28.09 13.68
C LEU A 176 -4.36 -27.75 14.06
N HIS A 177 -3.87 -28.25 15.20
CA HIS A 177 -2.51 -27.96 15.67
C HIS A 177 -1.45 -28.62 14.79
N VAL A 178 -1.70 -29.86 14.32
CA VAL A 178 -0.81 -30.54 13.37
C VAL A 178 -0.79 -29.79 12.05
N ALA A 179 -1.94 -29.33 11.56
CA ALA A 179 -2.02 -28.51 10.36
C ALA A 179 -1.31 -27.16 10.53
N PHE A 180 -1.36 -26.54 11.70
CA PHE A 180 -0.57 -25.33 11.99
C PHE A 180 0.94 -25.59 11.93
N ASP A 181 1.41 -26.71 12.46
CA ASP A 181 2.83 -27.08 12.38
C ASP A 181 3.25 -27.31 10.94
N ARG A 182 2.43 -28.02 10.16
CA ARG A 182 2.62 -28.21 8.72
C ARG A 182 2.62 -26.90 7.96
N TYR A 183 1.71 -25.98 8.27
CA TYR A 183 1.70 -24.66 7.68
C TYR A 183 2.99 -23.87 7.94
N VAL A 184 3.60 -24.02 9.12
CA VAL A 184 4.90 -23.40 9.42
C VAL A 184 6.02 -24.05 8.61
N GLU A 185 6.11 -25.38 8.62
CA GLU A 185 7.21 -26.12 7.96
C GLU A 185 7.11 -26.13 6.43
N ASP A 186 5.91 -26.34 5.90
CA ASP A 186 5.66 -26.60 4.50
C ASP A 186 5.32 -25.34 3.70
N TYR A 187 4.85 -24.27 4.36
CA TYR A 187 4.60 -22.99 3.72
C TYR A 187 5.53 -21.89 4.24
N ILE A 188 5.41 -21.46 5.50
CA ILE A 188 6.10 -20.24 5.98
C ILE A 188 7.63 -20.35 5.83
N LYS A 189 8.21 -21.49 6.21
CA LYS A 189 9.66 -21.73 6.15
C LYS A 189 10.20 -21.96 4.74
N LYS A 190 9.33 -22.29 3.78
CA LYS A 190 9.72 -22.57 2.38
C LYS A 190 9.43 -21.39 1.45
N GLU A 191 8.48 -20.52 1.80
CA GLU A 191 8.06 -19.36 1.00
C GLU A 191 9.23 -18.41 0.71
N PRO A 192 9.65 -18.27 -0.57
CA PRO A 192 10.79 -17.43 -0.95
C PRO A 192 10.66 -15.98 -0.46
N LYS A 193 9.45 -15.40 -0.48
CA LYS A 193 9.21 -14.01 -0.04
C LYS A 193 9.43 -13.81 1.47
N LEU A 194 9.41 -14.90 2.26
CA LEU A 194 9.59 -14.87 3.70
C LEU A 194 11.02 -15.22 4.13
N ARG A 195 11.92 -15.50 3.18
CA ARG A 195 13.31 -15.86 3.43
C ARG A 195 14.26 -14.76 2.95
N ASP A 196 15.32 -14.57 3.71
CA ASP A 196 16.43 -13.70 3.32
C ASP A 196 17.29 -14.43 2.29
N LEU A 197 17.44 -13.85 1.10
CA LEU A 197 18.13 -14.47 -0.03
C LEU A 197 19.61 -14.78 0.24
N HIS A 198 20.24 -14.05 1.16
CA HIS A 198 21.67 -14.22 1.42
C HIS A 198 21.94 -15.25 2.51
N THR A 199 21.14 -15.25 3.56
CA THR A 199 21.33 -16.13 4.72
C THR A 199 20.49 -17.39 4.66
N GLY A 200 19.46 -17.45 3.82
CA GLY A 200 18.46 -18.51 3.79
C GLY A 200 17.54 -18.53 5.02
N ASN A 201 17.77 -17.67 6.00
CA ASN A 201 16.98 -17.60 7.23
C ASN A 201 15.63 -16.92 6.97
N LEU A 202 14.68 -17.11 7.89
CA LEU A 202 13.44 -16.35 7.86
C LEU A 202 13.70 -14.84 8.03
N THR A 203 13.02 -14.07 7.20
CA THR A 203 12.86 -12.64 7.38
C THR A 203 12.15 -12.37 8.71
N ASN A 204 12.25 -11.14 9.19
CA ASN A 204 11.53 -10.73 10.40
C ASN A 204 10.01 -10.86 10.28
N TRP A 205 9.48 -10.73 9.05
CA TRP A 205 8.06 -10.96 8.80
C TRP A 205 7.72 -12.45 8.86
N GLY A 206 8.55 -13.31 8.27
CA GLY A 206 8.43 -14.77 8.43
C GLY A 206 8.45 -15.20 9.91
N ASN A 207 9.43 -14.74 10.69
CA ASN A 207 9.48 -14.96 12.14
C ASN A 207 8.26 -14.40 12.89
N THR A 208 7.64 -13.35 12.38
CA THR A 208 6.41 -12.79 12.96
C THR A 208 5.21 -13.67 12.66
N GLN A 209 5.11 -14.24 11.45
CA GLN A 209 4.05 -15.18 11.10
C GLN A 209 4.15 -16.47 11.92
N VAL A 210 5.35 -17.05 12.10
CA VAL A 210 5.56 -18.22 12.97
C VAL A 210 5.01 -17.95 14.37
N ARG A 211 5.43 -16.84 15.00
CA ARG A 211 4.92 -16.44 16.33
C ARG A 211 3.42 -16.18 16.36
N MET A 212 2.83 -15.75 15.25
CA MET A 212 1.37 -15.57 15.17
C MET A 212 0.67 -16.93 15.14
N VAL A 213 1.20 -17.90 14.39
CA VAL A 213 0.71 -19.29 14.37
C VAL A 213 0.85 -19.95 15.74
N ASP A 214 2.00 -19.80 16.41
CA ASP A 214 2.20 -20.31 17.77
C ASP A 214 1.13 -19.78 18.72
N ARG A 215 0.82 -18.48 18.63
CA ARG A 215 -0.26 -17.87 19.42
C ARG A 215 -1.64 -18.39 19.02
N GLN A 216 -1.89 -18.75 17.76
CA GLN A 216 -3.14 -19.41 17.39
C GLN A 216 -3.26 -20.77 18.09
N LYS A 217 -2.18 -21.56 18.10
CA LYS A 217 -2.12 -22.85 18.80
C LYS A 217 -2.35 -22.72 20.30
N GLU A 218 -1.76 -21.68 20.92
CA GLU A 218 -1.91 -21.43 22.36
C GLU A 218 -3.36 -21.14 22.79
N VAL A 219 -4.17 -20.50 21.94
CA VAL A 219 -5.50 -19.99 22.34
C VAL A 219 -6.67 -20.80 21.79
N HIS A 220 -6.49 -21.51 20.68
CA HIS A 220 -7.57 -22.27 20.02
C HIS A 220 -7.46 -23.75 20.33
N THR A 221 -8.59 -24.36 20.68
CA THR A 221 -8.70 -25.79 20.98
C THR A 221 -8.24 -26.64 19.79
N ASN A 222 -7.38 -27.63 20.06
CA ASN A 222 -7.01 -28.60 19.05
C ASN A 222 -8.19 -29.53 18.73
N ARG A 223 -8.57 -29.64 17.47
CA ARG A 223 -9.65 -30.51 16.99
C ARG A 223 -9.39 -30.97 15.56
N PRO A 224 -9.98 -32.08 15.10
CA PRO A 224 -9.86 -32.53 13.71
C PRO A 224 -10.30 -31.44 12.71
N LEU A 225 -9.60 -31.32 11.58
CA LEU A 225 -9.91 -30.32 10.57
C LEU A 225 -11.35 -30.47 10.03
N HIS A 226 -11.83 -31.70 9.86
CA HIS A 226 -13.17 -31.94 9.29
C HIS A 226 -14.33 -31.38 10.15
N GLU A 227 -14.11 -31.21 11.46
CA GLU A 227 -15.07 -30.59 12.39
C GLU A 227 -15.09 -29.06 12.30
N ILE A 228 -14.07 -28.45 11.70
CA ILE A 228 -13.96 -27.00 11.59
C ILE A 228 -14.79 -26.52 10.41
N LYS A 229 -15.90 -25.86 10.68
CA LYS A 229 -16.74 -25.20 9.68
C LYS A 229 -16.63 -23.68 9.84
N LEU A 230 -17.43 -22.95 9.06
CA LEU A 230 -17.42 -21.48 9.08
C LEU A 230 -17.64 -20.89 10.49
N PRO A 231 -18.57 -21.40 11.33
CA PRO A 231 -18.77 -20.88 12.69
C PRO A 231 -17.52 -20.96 13.55
N GLU A 232 -16.75 -22.04 13.45
CA GLU A 232 -15.51 -22.24 14.20
C GLU A 232 -14.43 -21.26 13.74
N VAL A 233 -14.24 -21.10 12.42
CA VAL A 233 -13.28 -20.12 11.88
C VAL A 233 -13.68 -18.69 12.29
N LYS A 234 -14.98 -18.38 12.26
CA LYS A 234 -15.51 -17.09 12.72
C LYS A 234 -15.23 -16.88 14.21
N SER A 235 -15.45 -17.89 15.04
CA SER A 235 -15.15 -17.87 16.48
C SER A 235 -13.67 -17.59 16.75
N MET A 236 -12.76 -18.21 15.99
CA MET A 236 -11.33 -17.92 16.09
C MET A 236 -11.01 -16.46 15.75
N CYS A 237 -11.68 -15.89 14.75
CA CYS A 237 -11.54 -14.48 14.40
C CYS A 237 -12.14 -13.56 15.48
N ASP A 238 -13.31 -13.92 16.02
CA ASP A 238 -14.01 -13.19 17.07
C ASP A 238 -13.22 -13.15 18.38
N HIS A 239 -12.51 -14.23 18.72
CA HIS A 239 -11.56 -14.25 19.83
C HIS A 239 -10.56 -13.09 19.71
N TRP A 240 -9.94 -12.92 18.54
CA TRP A 240 -9.00 -11.80 18.35
C TRP A 240 -9.71 -10.45 18.30
N ARG A 241 -10.91 -10.35 17.71
CA ARG A 241 -11.71 -9.11 17.70
C ARG A 241 -12.10 -8.65 19.10
N SER A 242 -12.23 -9.57 20.05
CA SER A 242 -12.46 -9.24 21.47
C SER A 242 -11.27 -8.55 22.14
N ARG A 243 -10.12 -8.48 21.44
CA ARG A 243 -8.87 -7.84 21.86
C ARG A 243 -8.36 -8.38 23.20
N PRO A 244 -7.98 -9.67 23.25
CA PRO A 244 -7.51 -10.30 24.48
C PRO A 244 -6.34 -9.51 25.07
N MET A 245 -6.23 -9.55 26.40
CA MET A 245 -5.19 -8.82 27.12
C MET A 245 -3.82 -9.33 26.72
N VAL A 246 -2.90 -8.42 26.42
CA VAL A 246 -1.51 -8.78 26.08
C VAL A 246 -0.84 -9.36 27.32
N LYS A 247 -0.19 -10.52 27.18
CA LYS A 247 0.71 -11.08 28.22
C LYS A 247 1.80 -10.05 28.54
N VAL A 248 1.82 -9.52 29.76
CA VAL A 248 2.82 -8.53 30.20
C VAL A 248 3.79 -9.19 31.16
N ASN A 249 5.08 -9.00 30.92
CA ASN A 249 6.11 -9.36 31.89
C ASN A 249 6.31 -8.20 32.89
N GLY A 250 6.29 -8.51 34.19
CA GLY A 250 6.57 -7.55 35.27
C GLY A 250 5.35 -6.71 35.72
N LYS A 251 5.62 -5.57 36.38
CA LYS A 251 4.62 -4.72 37.09
C LYS A 251 3.65 -3.91 36.20
N LYS A 252 3.58 -4.18 34.89
CA LYS A 252 2.73 -3.41 33.97
C LYS A 252 1.31 -3.98 33.97
N ARG A 253 0.30 -3.11 34.12
CA ARG A 253 -1.10 -3.52 33.98
C ARG A 253 -1.36 -4.11 32.59
N PRO A 254 -2.08 -5.24 32.48
CA PRO A 254 -2.50 -5.79 31.20
C PRO A 254 -3.26 -4.74 30.39
N LYS A 255 -2.98 -4.70 29.09
CA LYS A 255 -3.67 -3.81 28.15
C LYS A 255 -4.33 -4.65 27.06
N PRO A 256 -5.50 -4.24 26.55
CA PRO A 256 -6.09 -4.88 25.38
C PRO A 256 -5.11 -4.85 24.21
N MET A 257 -5.11 -5.92 23.42
CA MET A 257 -4.29 -5.99 22.22
C MET A 257 -4.58 -4.81 21.28
N ALA A 258 -3.54 -4.28 20.62
CA ALA A 258 -3.70 -3.16 19.70
C ALA A 258 -4.53 -3.57 18.46
N PRO A 259 -5.39 -2.67 17.91
CA PRO A 259 -6.24 -3.00 16.76
C PRO A 259 -5.48 -3.52 15.53
N SER A 260 -4.30 -2.94 15.26
CA SER A 260 -3.43 -3.40 14.16
C SER A 260 -2.91 -4.82 14.36
N THR A 261 -2.61 -5.20 15.61
CA THR A 261 -2.11 -6.54 15.94
C THR A 261 -3.22 -7.57 15.80
N VAL A 262 -4.44 -7.22 16.24
CA VAL A 262 -5.65 -8.03 16.05
C VAL A 262 -5.91 -8.29 14.58
N LYS A 263 -5.87 -7.25 13.75
CA LYS A 263 -6.00 -7.36 12.30
C LYS A 263 -5.01 -8.38 11.71
N HIS A 264 -3.74 -8.37 12.15
CA HIS A 264 -2.75 -9.33 11.67
C HIS A 264 -3.04 -10.76 12.13
N HIS A 265 -3.52 -10.97 13.36
CA HIS A 265 -3.92 -12.30 13.83
C HIS A 265 -5.11 -12.86 13.04
N ILE A 266 -6.14 -12.03 12.77
CA ILE A 266 -7.29 -12.44 11.94
C ILE A 266 -6.83 -12.75 10.52
N TRP A 267 -5.97 -11.89 9.93
CA TRP A 267 -5.38 -12.15 8.62
C TRP A 267 -4.62 -13.49 8.60
N GLN A 268 -3.84 -13.79 9.65
CA GLN A 268 -3.10 -15.05 9.74
C GLN A 268 -4.02 -16.28 9.82
N VAL A 269 -5.16 -16.18 10.54
CA VAL A 269 -6.18 -17.25 10.57
C VAL A 269 -6.73 -17.50 9.17
N LYS A 270 -7.13 -16.44 8.46
CA LYS A 270 -7.67 -16.56 7.10
C LYS A 270 -6.64 -17.14 6.13
N ASN A 271 -5.40 -16.65 6.20
CA ASN A 271 -4.33 -17.10 5.32
C ASN A 271 -3.94 -18.57 5.59
N PHE A 272 -4.01 -19.02 6.85
CA PHE A 272 -3.84 -20.43 7.20
C PHE A 272 -4.92 -21.30 6.55
N PHE A 273 -6.20 -20.95 6.71
CA PHE A 273 -7.28 -21.75 6.15
C PHE A 273 -7.31 -21.72 4.62
N GLN A 274 -6.92 -20.61 3.99
CA GLN A 274 -6.71 -20.59 2.54
C GLN A 274 -5.64 -21.61 2.13
N TRP A 275 -4.50 -21.64 2.83
CA TRP A 275 -3.46 -22.63 2.56
C TRP A 275 -3.95 -24.08 2.79
N VAL A 276 -4.78 -24.33 3.81
CA VAL A 276 -5.36 -25.66 4.04
C VAL A 276 -6.24 -26.09 2.87
N ASP A 277 -7.05 -25.17 2.32
CA ASP A 277 -7.91 -25.43 1.15
C ASP A 277 -7.10 -25.76 -0.12
N ASP A 278 -5.97 -25.05 -0.30
CA ASP A 278 -5.04 -25.20 -1.41
C ASP A 278 -4.10 -26.43 -1.26
N SER A 279 -4.10 -27.10 -0.10
CA SER A 279 -3.24 -28.25 0.21
C SER A 279 -3.96 -29.59 -0.01
N ASP A 280 -3.23 -30.70 0.20
CA ASP A 280 -3.74 -32.08 0.08
C ASP A 280 -4.73 -32.49 1.18
N TYR A 281 -5.10 -31.57 2.09
CA TYR A 281 -6.11 -31.83 3.09
C TYR A 281 -7.50 -31.97 2.46
N ARG A 282 -8.33 -32.84 3.01
CA ARG A 282 -9.72 -32.98 2.56
C ARG A 282 -10.62 -31.81 3.00
N TRP A 283 -10.11 -30.93 3.86
CA TRP A 283 -10.85 -29.74 4.28
C TRP A 283 -10.96 -28.75 3.12
N LYS A 284 -12.18 -28.26 2.89
CA LYS A 284 -12.45 -27.23 1.88
C LYS A 284 -13.00 -25.96 2.49
N ALA A 285 -12.55 -24.82 1.97
CA ALA A 285 -12.92 -23.52 2.48
C ALA A 285 -14.44 -23.34 2.41
N PRO A 286 -15.10 -23.01 3.54
CA PRO A 286 -16.51 -22.73 3.50
C PRO A 286 -16.77 -21.43 2.73
N ASN A 287 -17.87 -21.40 1.99
CA ASN A 287 -18.37 -20.19 1.34
C ASN A 287 -18.35 -19.00 2.32
N LYS A 288 -17.86 -17.84 1.86
CA LYS A 288 -17.78 -16.57 2.61
C LYS A 288 -16.64 -16.47 3.64
N LEU A 289 -15.67 -17.39 3.66
CA LEU A 289 -14.44 -17.26 4.47
C LEU A 289 -13.72 -15.92 4.22
N ASP A 290 -13.63 -15.52 2.95
CA ASP A 290 -13.10 -14.25 2.45
C ASP A 290 -13.86 -13.03 2.99
N ARG A 291 -15.18 -13.15 3.21
CA ARG A 291 -16.04 -12.07 3.72
C ARG A 291 -15.89 -11.80 5.21
N ILE A 292 -15.16 -12.63 5.95
CA ILE A 292 -14.89 -12.40 7.37
C ILE A 292 -14.08 -11.09 7.54
N PRO A 293 -14.62 -10.05 8.23
CA PRO A 293 -13.98 -8.74 8.31
C PRO A 293 -12.68 -8.73 9.11
N LEU A 294 -11.68 -7.98 8.67
CA LEU A 294 -10.42 -7.82 9.42
C LEU A 294 -10.50 -6.77 10.55
N ALA A 295 -11.59 -6.01 10.62
CA ALA A 295 -11.74 -4.92 11.57
C ALA A 295 -12.07 -5.43 12.98
N CYS A 296 -11.60 -4.69 13.98
CA CYS A 296 -12.05 -4.80 15.37
C CYS A 296 -12.56 -3.43 15.83
N GLU A 297 -13.42 -3.43 16.84
CA GLU A 297 -13.94 -2.17 17.39
C GLU A 297 -12.87 -1.39 18.16
N LEU A 298 -12.99 -0.07 18.06
CA LEU A 298 -12.19 0.88 18.82
C LEU A 298 -12.98 1.31 20.05
N THR A 299 -12.30 1.44 21.18
CA THR A 299 -12.94 1.97 22.39
C THR A 299 -13.34 3.44 22.19
N PRO A 300 -14.32 3.96 22.95
CA PRO A 300 -14.66 5.39 22.90
C PRO A 300 -13.45 6.30 23.12
N GLN A 301 -12.54 5.94 24.02
CA GLN A 301 -11.30 6.68 24.27
C GLN A 301 -10.32 6.62 23.08
N GLU A 302 -10.29 5.51 22.34
CA GLU A 302 -9.49 5.42 21.11
C GLU A 302 -10.10 6.21 19.95
N LYS A 303 -11.44 6.26 19.87
CA LYS A 303 -12.15 7.11 18.91
C LYS A 303 -11.94 8.58 19.23
N SER A 304 -12.07 9.00 20.50
CA SER A 304 -11.90 10.39 20.91
C SER A 304 -10.47 10.90 20.75
N ARG A 305 -9.45 10.04 20.94
CA ARG A 305 -8.05 10.36 20.63
C ARG A 305 -7.77 10.67 19.16
N ARG A 306 -8.69 10.36 18.24
CA ARG A 306 -8.59 10.74 16.82
C ARG A 306 -9.11 12.14 16.53
N VAL A 307 -9.73 12.81 17.52
CA VAL A 307 -10.18 14.20 17.41
C VAL A 307 -8.99 15.13 17.64
N THR A 308 -8.04 15.08 16.71
CA THR A 308 -6.88 15.97 16.67
C THR A 308 -6.78 16.55 15.27
N PRO A 309 -6.49 17.86 15.11
CA PRO A 309 -6.27 18.44 13.79
C PRO A 309 -5.02 17.82 13.12
N THR A 310 -4.11 17.27 13.91
CA THR A 310 -2.92 16.55 13.46
C THR A 310 -3.20 15.05 13.37
N GLN A 311 -3.07 14.48 12.17
CA GLN A 311 -3.24 13.04 11.95
C GLN A 311 -2.01 12.23 12.35
N VAL A 312 -0.84 12.86 12.39
CA VAL A 312 0.46 12.20 12.60
C VAL A 312 1.28 13.03 13.57
N ASP A 313 1.85 12.43 14.62
CA ASP A 313 2.82 13.17 15.43
C ASP A 313 4.07 13.45 14.59
N THR A 314 4.58 14.66 14.71
CA THR A 314 5.84 15.14 14.13
C THR A 314 6.60 15.90 15.21
N TRP A 315 7.92 15.90 15.13
CA TRP A 315 8.77 16.80 15.91
C TRP A 315 8.56 18.25 15.48
N THR A 316 8.43 19.15 16.46
CA THR A 316 8.47 20.60 16.24
C THR A 316 9.90 21.08 16.00
N ILE A 317 10.07 22.30 15.48
CA ILE A 317 11.41 22.88 15.25
C ILE A 317 12.20 22.97 16.57
N ASP A 318 11.60 23.46 17.66
CA ASP A 318 12.28 23.57 18.97
C ASP A 318 12.73 22.21 19.52
N GLU A 319 11.90 21.18 19.33
CA GLU A 319 12.30 19.81 19.71
C GLU A 319 13.42 19.28 18.82
N LEU A 320 13.41 19.59 17.52
CA LEU A 320 14.51 19.24 16.62
C LEU A 320 15.81 19.95 17.03
N VAL A 321 15.74 21.25 17.37
CA VAL A 321 16.86 22.04 17.91
C VAL A 321 17.43 21.35 19.15
N THR A 322 16.57 21.01 20.10
CA THR A 322 16.97 20.29 21.32
C THR A 322 17.63 18.94 20.98
N LEU A 323 17.04 18.17 20.06
CA LEU A 323 17.61 16.89 19.62
C LEU A 323 19.01 17.06 19.02
N TYR A 324 19.20 18.06 18.17
CA TYR A 324 20.45 18.27 17.45
C TYR A 324 21.57 18.81 18.33
N GLN A 325 21.24 19.69 19.29
CA GLN A 325 22.17 20.20 20.30
C GLN A 325 22.73 19.07 21.17
N HIS A 326 21.88 18.16 21.63
CA HIS A 326 22.27 17.08 22.53
C HIS A 326 22.74 15.80 21.83
N ALA A 327 22.66 15.74 20.50
CA ALA A 327 23.13 14.61 19.71
C ALA A 327 24.66 14.60 19.57
N THR A 328 25.25 13.42 19.70
CA THR A 328 26.61 13.13 19.20
C THR A 328 26.65 13.24 17.67
N GLU A 329 27.84 13.30 17.10
CA GLU A 329 28.08 13.37 15.65
C GLU A 329 27.31 12.26 14.92
N LEU A 330 27.47 11.00 15.36
CA LEU A 330 26.76 9.87 14.76
C LEU A 330 25.24 10.00 14.90
N GLU A 331 24.74 10.49 16.03
CA GLU A 331 23.31 10.79 16.22
C GLU A 331 22.82 11.89 15.27
N ARG A 332 23.63 12.93 15.04
CA ARG A 332 23.36 14.00 14.06
C ARG A 332 23.31 13.47 12.63
N VAL A 333 24.16 12.50 12.29
CA VAL A 333 24.07 11.82 10.98
C VAL A 333 22.70 11.16 10.80
N TYR A 334 22.21 10.41 11.80
CA TYR A 334 20.89 9.79 11.74
C TYR A 334 19.73 10.81 11.70
N LEU A 335 19.85 11.91 12.46
CA LEU A 335 18.91 13.02 12.39
C LEU A 335 18.81 13.58 10.97
N LEU A 336 19.95 13.91 10.36
CA LEU A 336 20.01 14.50 9.03
C LEU A 336 19.53 13.53 7.95
N LEU A 337 19.88 12.24 8.01
CA LEU A 337 19.31 11.27 7.07
C LEU A 337 17.79 11.12 7.21
N GLY A 338 17.27 11.22 8.44
CA GLY A 338 15.83 11.18 8.69
C GLY A 338 15.09 12.42 8.19
N LEU A 339 15.70 13.60 8.31
CA LEU A 339 15.11 14.88 7.91
C LEU A 339 15.33 15.20 6.42
N ASN A 340 16.55 15.07 5.91
CA ASN A 340 16.90 15.35 4.51
C ASN A 340 16.42 14.25 3.57
N CYS A 341 16.57 12.97 3.93
CA CYS A 341 16.28 11.85 3.02
C CYS A 341 14.99 11.10 3.37
N GLY A 342 14.30 11.50 4.45
CA GLY A 342 13.13 10.78 4.93
C GLY A 342 13.45 9.34 5.35
N PHE A 343 14.69 8.97 5.67
CA PHE A 343 15.03 7.58 6.00
C PHE A 343 14.45 7.15 7.36
N ALA A 344 14.13 5.86 7.50
CA ALA A 344 13.80 5.23 8.77
C ALA A 344 14.97 4.33 9.23
N PRO A 345 14.90 3.72 10.43
CA PRO A 345 16.01 2.95 11.01
C PRO A 345 16.64 1.89 10.11
N ALA A 346 15.83 1.18 9.32
CA ALA A 346 16.34 0.18 8.39
C ALA A 346 17.10 0.81 7.22
N GLU A 347 16.62 1.95 6.69
CA GLU A 347 17.32 2.69 5.64
C GLU A 347 18.63 3.29 6.16
N PHE A 348 18.67 3.79 7.39
CA PHE A 348 19.89 4.36 7.97
C PHE A 348 21.06 3.36 7.99
N GLY A 349 20.83 2.18 8.57
CA GLY A 349 21.92 1.22 8.77
C GLY A 349 22.23 0.36 7.55
N SER A 350 21.42 0.44 6.50
CA SER A 350 21.64 -0.26 5.22
C SER A 350 22.19 0.64 4.11
N LEU A 351 22.43 1.93 4.38
CA LEU A 351 23.03 2.86 3.42
C LEU A 351 24.43 2.38 3.03
N ARG A 352 24.68 2.26 1.72
CA ARG A 352 25.96 1.82 1.15
C ARG A 352 26.75 2.98 0.56
N LEU A 353 28.06 2.82 0.45
CA LEU A 353 28.94 3.87 -0.08
C LEU A 353 28.66 4.22 -1.53
N ARG A 354 28.39 3.23 -2.39
CA ARG A 354 28.00 3.43 -3.79
C ARG A 354 26.71 4.24 -3.99
N GLU A 355 25.91 4.41 -2.93
CA GLU A 355 24.64 5.14 -2.98
C GLU A 355 24.85 6.64 -2.68
N ILE A 356 26.07 7.06 -2.34
CA ILE A 356 26.44 8.43 -1.97
C ILE A 356 27.30 9.04 -3.07
N PHE A 357 26.92 10.22 -3.54
CA PHE A 357 27.58 10.95 -4.61
C PHE A 357 27.86 12.38 -4.13
N LEU A 358 29.08 12.66 -3.69
CA LEU A 358 29.45 13.95 -3.11
C LEU A 358 30.14 14.86 -4.13
N HIS A 359 29.87 16.17 -4.05
CA HIS A 359 30.53 17.22 -4.85
C HIS A 359 30.63 16.90 -6.33
N GLN A 360 29.49 16.50 -6.90
CA GLN A 360 29.42 16.16 -8.30
C GLN A 360 28.06 16.48 -8.91
N ARG A 361 28.11 16.76 -10.21
CA ARG A 361 26.91 16.92 -11.03
C ARG A 361 26.06 15.65 -10.99
N HIS A 362 24.74 15.78 -11.08
CA HIS A 362 23.80 14.66 -10.97
C HIS A 362 24.01 13.56 -12.03
N GLY A 363 24.46 13.94 -13.24
CA GLY A 363 24.69 13.05 -14.38
C GLY A 363 23.46 12.87 -15.28
N CYS A 364 22.25 13.17 -14.79
CA CYS A 364 20.99 12.98 -15.53
C CYS A 364 20.13 14.26 -15.65
N ASP A 365 20.72 15.45 -15.53
CA ASP A 365 20.04 16.77 -15.48
C ASP A 365 18.89 16.96 -16.47
N LYS A 366 19.08 16.52 -17.72
CA LYS A 366 18.07 16.65 -18.78
C LYS A 366 16.83 15.82 -18.48
N ALA A 367 17.01 14.58 -18.02
CA ALA A 367 15.91 13.66 -17.71
C ALA A 367 15.12 14.12 -16.49
N ILE A 368 15.81 14.59 -15.45
CA ILE A 368 15.17 15.11 -14.24
C ILE A 368 14.67 16.55 -14.38
N LYS A 369 15.06 17.26 -15.45
CA LYS A 369 14.76 18.69 -15.70
C LYS A 369 15.25 19.62 -14.58
N TYR A 370 16.40 19.30 -13.99
CA TYR A 370 17.04 20.06 -12.91
C TYR A 370 18.49 20.38 -13.30
N ARG A 371 18.88 21.65 -13.21
CA ARG A 371 20.22 22.11 -13.56
C ARG A 371 21.15 21.92 -12.36
N SER A 372 21.90 20.83 -12.35
CA SER A 372 22.86 20.59 -11.27
C SER A 372 24.25 21.15 -11.56
N ASN A 373 25.06 21.30 -10.51
CA ASN A 373 26.46 21.73 -10.61
C ASN A 373 27.38 20.82 -9.78
N THR A 374 28.69 21.09 -9.83
CA THR A 374 29.73 20.28 -9.17
C THR A 374 29.79 20.44 -7.66
N ASN A 375 29.07 21.40 -7.07
CA ASN A 375 29.06 21.61 -5.62
C ASN A 375 27.87 20.92 -4.94
N GLN A 376 27.04 20.22 -5.72
CA GLN A 376 25.88 19.50 -5.20
C GLN A 376 26.21 18.04 -4.92
N SER A 377 25.43 17.46 -4.02
CA SER A 377 25.63 16.09 -3.56
C SER A 377 24.29 15.37 -3.47
N TRP A 378 24.33 14.04 -3.59
CA TRP A 378 23.15 13.22 -3.77
C TRP A 378 23.26 11.93 -2.98
N ILE A 379 22.13 11.45 -2.48
CA ILE A 379 21.96 10.04 -2.18
C ILE A 379 20.97 9.47 -3.19
N LYS A 380 21.31 8.34 -3.80
CA LYS A 380 20.48 7.63 -4.78
C LYS A 380 20.39 6.17 -4.40
N ARG A 381 19.18 5.64 -4.18
CA ARG A 381 19.00 4.24 -3.80
C ARG A 381 17.64 3.66 -4.12
N VAL A 382 17.61 2.35 -4.24
CA VAL A 382 16.39 1.55 -4.28
C VAL A 382 15.99 1.16 -2.86
N ARG A 383 14.76 1.47 -2.47
CA ARG A 383 14.23 1.12 -1.17
C ARG A 383 13.91 -0.37 -1.10
N LEU A 384 14.68 -1.10 -0.30
CA LEU A 384 14.60 -2.56 -0.16
C LEU A 384 13.20 -3.11 0.17
N LYS A 385 12.36 -2.34 0.86
CA LYS A 385 11.01 -2.77 1.24
C LYS A 385 10.10 -2.99 0.04
N ASN A 386 10.22 -2.17 -0.99
CA ASN A 386 9.23 -2.07 -2.07
C ASN A 386 9.85 -1.88 -3.46
N GLY A 387 11.18 -1.96 -3.59
CA GLY A 387 11.87 -1.81 -4.87
C GLY A 387 11.81 -0.39 -5.45
N VAL A 388 11.31 0.59 -4.71
CA VAL A 388 11.11 1.94 -5.24
C VAL A 388 12.42 2.72 -5.24
N TYR A 389 12.78 3.25 -6.40
CA TYR A 389 13.89 4.17 -6.56
C TYR A 389 13.60 5.54 -5.92
N GLY A 390 14.58 6.10 -5.22
CA GLY A 390 14.55 7.45 -4.69
C GLY A 390 15.90 8.15 -4.84
N GLU A 391 15.84 9.47 -5.02
CA GLU A 391 16.99 10.36 -5.05
C GLU A 391 16.73 11.56 -4.15
N TRP A 392 17.76 12.02 -3.46
CA TRP A 392 17.69 13.17 -2.57
C TRP A 392 18.89 14.08 -2.82
N LEU A 393 18.61 15.36 -3.04
CA LEU A 393 19.61 16.43 -2.93
C LEU A 393 20.02 16.55 -1.46
N LEU A 394 21.32 16.60 -1.19
CA LEU A 394 21.84 16.72 0.17
C LEU A 394 22.05 18.18 0.54
N TRP A 395 21.54 18.59 1.69
CA TRP A 395 21.92 19.86 2.31
C TRP A 395 23.43 19.89 2.61
N PRO A 396 24.09 21.06 2.62
CA PRO A 396 25.49 21.21 3.06
C PRO A 396 25.78 20.54 4.41
N HIS A 397 24.87 20.66 5.39
CA HIS A 397 24.99 19.98 6.68
C HIS A 397 24.96 18.45 6.56
N THR A 398 24.16 17.92 5.64
CA THR A 398 24.08 16.48 5.35
C THR A 398 25.32 16.00 4.58
N VAL A 399 25.88 16.84 3.70
CA VAL A 399 27.16 16.56 3.03
C VAL A 399 28.27 16.39 4.05
N ARG A 400 28.45 17.37 4.95
CA ARG A 400 29.43 17.28 6.06
C ARG A 400 29.21 16.05 6.93
N ALA A 401 27.95 15.69 7.20
CA ALA A 401 27.60 14.48 7.93
C ALA A 401 28.05 13.20 7.22
N MET A 402 27.89 13.15 5.89
CA MET A 402 28.32 12.01 5.08
C MET A 402 29.83 11.94 4.98
N GLU A 403 30.53 13.06 4.79
CA GLU A 403 31.99 13.12 4.79
C GLU A 403 32.56 12.58 6.11
N TRP A 404 32.04 13.08 7.24
CA TRP A 404 32.42 12.59 8.57
C TRP A 404 32.12 11.09 8.73
N ALA A 405 30.93 10.63 8.31
CA ALA A 405 30.55 9.23 8.43
C ALA A 405 31.43 8.31 7.57
N ILE A 406 31.81 8.74 6.38
CA ILE A 406 32.71 8.01 5.46
C ILE A 406 34.12 7.96 6.03
N ALA A 407 34.65 9.09 6.51
CA ALA A 407 35.96 9.15 7.16
C ALA A 407 36.01 8.24 8.39
N ARG A 408 34.97 8.28 9.23
CA ARG A 408 34.82 7.36 10.36
C ARG A 408 34.75 5.90 9.90
N ARG A 409 34.03 5.61 8.82
CA ARG A 409 33.90 4.24 8.27
C ARG A 409 35.23 3.69 7.76
N GLN A 410 36.05 4.52 7.13
CA GLN A 410 37.39 4.17 6.63
C GLN A 410 38.33 3.74 7.78
N ARG A 411 38.22 4.38 8.95
CA ARG A 411 39.02 4.03 10.13
C ARG A 411 38.67 2.67 10.76
N ILE A 412 37.46 2.14 10.52
CA ILE A 412 36.96 0.94 11.22
C ILE A 412 37.30 -0.36 10.48
N ALA A 413 37.20 -0.37 9.16
CA ALA A 413 37.40 -1.58 8.36
C ALA A 413 37.67 -1.23 6.89
N ASN A 414 38.14 -2.21 6.11
CA ASN A 414 38.31 -2.06 4.66
C ASN A 414 37.03 -1.57 3.98
N VAL A 415 37.21 -0.75 2.96
CA VAL A 415 36.15 -0.01 2.29
C VAL A 415 35.97 -0.54 0.88
N THR A 416 34.78 -1.06 0.59
CA THR A 416 34.33 -1.39 -0.76
C THR A 416 33.10 -0.54 -1.09
N PRO A 417 32.77 -0.31 -2.37
CA PRO A 417 31.57 0.44 -2.76
C PRO A 417 30.27 -0.15 -2.18
N ASP A 418 30.21 -1.47 -1.97
CA ASP A 418 29.05 -2.17 -1.43
C ASP A 418 28.96 -2.18 0.09
N ALA A 419 30.00 -1.71 0.78
CA ALA A 419 30.04 -1.70 2.23
C ALA A 419 29.03 -0.71 2.82
N PHE A 420 28.47 -1.07 3.98
CA PHE A 420 27.63 -0.17 4.76
C PHE A 420 28.45 1.01 5.28
N VAL A 421 27.85 2.20 5.24
CA VAL A 421 28.41 3.44 5.77
C VAL A 421 28.39 3.40 7.30
N MET A 422 27.26 2.99 7.88
CA MET A 422 27.06 3.00 9.32
C MET A 422 27.49 1.68 9.96
N LEU A 423 28.59 1.70 10.71
CA LEU A 423 29.07 0.59 11.54
C LEU A 423 29.23 1.00 13.01
N THR A 424 29.03 0.05 13.93
CA THR A 424 29.40 0.23 15.33
C THR A 424 30.91 0.42 15.46
N LYS A 425 31.39 0.89 16.62
CA LYS A 425 32.83 1.00 16.90
C LYS A 425 33.57 -0.35 16.72
N THR A 426 32.87 -1.46 16.91
CA THR A 426 33.37 -2.83 16.72
C THR A 426 33.19 -3.37 15.29
N GLY A 427 32.84 -2.54 14.31
CA GLY A 427 32.69 -2.95 12.91
C GLY A 427 31.39 -3.69 12.56
N LEU A 428 30.43 -3.81 13.49
CA LEU A 428 29.18 -4.52 13.23
C LEU A 428 28.14 -3.61 12.57
N SER A 429 27.34 -4.18 11.67
CA SER A 429 26.21 -3.47 11.04
C SER A 429 25.11 -3.10 12.06
N TYR A 430 24.42 -1.98 11.77
CA TYR A 430 23.23 -1.53 12.50
C TYR A 430 21.93 -2.24 12.07
N VAL A 431 21.92 -3.00 10.97
CA VAL A 431 20.71 -3.67 10.41
C VAL A 431 20.74 -5.20 10.47
N GLY A 432 21.81 -5.81 11.00
CA GLY A 432 21.90 -7.27 11.11
C GLY A 432 20.82 -7.89 12.01
N GLN A 433 20.41 -9.13 11.72
CA GLN A 433 19.56 -9.90 12.63
C GLN A 433 20.35 -10.30 13.88
N THR A 434 19.66 -10.41 15.02
CA THR A 434 20.24 -11.01 16.23
C THR A 434 20.38 -12.52 16.06
N LYS A 435 21.14 -13.19 16.94
CA LYS A 435 21.22 -14.67 16.97
C LYS A 435 19.85 -15.35 17.02
N GLY A 436 18.84 -14.69 17.61
CA GLY A 436 17.46 -15.18 17.67
C GLY A 436 16.56 -14.70 16.52
N GLY A 437 17.13 -14.27 15.39
CA GLY A 437 16.37 -13.89 14.18
C GLY A 437 15.54 -12.60 14.29
N ASN A 438 15.70 -11.82 15.37
CA ASN A 438 15.01 -10.56 15.56
C ASN A 438 15.74 -9.39 14.89
N HIS A 439 15.02 -8.31 14.60
CA HIS A 439 15.60 -7.06 14.12
C HIS A 439 16.67 -6.52 15.09
N SER A 440 17.75 -5.98 14.53
CA SER A 440 18.66 -5.12 15.29
C SER A 440 17.89 -3.97 15.94
N THR A 441 18.01 -3.86 17.25
CA THR A 441 17.49 -2.74 18.04
C THR A 441 18.51 -1.64 18.23
N LYS A 442 19.71 -1.74 17.62
CA LYS A 442 20.85 -0.84 17.91
C LYS A 442 20.53 0.63 17.64
N VAL A 443 19.84 0.95 16.55
CA VAL A 443 19.40 2.32 16.23
C VAL A 443 18.37 2.81 17.27
N TYR A 444 17.44 1.95 17.67
CA TYR A 444 16.45 2.29 18.71
C TYR A 444 17.09 2.46 20.09
N ALA A 445 18.09 1.65 20.43
CA ALA A 445 18.83 1.77 21.67
C ALA A 445 19.64 3.08 21.69
N MET A 446 20.37 3.40 20.62
CA MET A 446 21.06 4.68 20.47
C MET A 446 20.09 5.86 20.62
N TRP A 447 18.94 5.83 19.94
CA TRP A 447 17.98 6.91 20.03
C TRP A 447 17.34 7.03 21.42
N ARG A 448 16.74 5.94 21.92
CA ARG A 448 15.91 5.98 23.13
C ARG A 448 16.75 5.97 24.40
N GLN A 449 17.75 5.10 24.48
CA GLN A 449 18.53 4.86 25.69
C GLN A 449 19.76 5.76 25.80
N ARG A 450 20.11 6.50 24.74
CA ARG A 450 21.23 7.46 24.79
C ARG A 450 20.73 8.87 24.57
N LEU A 451 20.38 9.24 23.34
CA LEU A 451 19.98 10.61 23.03
C LEU A 451 18.81 11.11 23.88
N ILE A 452 17.68 10.40 23.85
CA ILE A 452 16.47 10.82 24.58
C ILE A 452 16.70 10.80 26.10
N GLU A 453 17.38 9.80 26.64
CA GLU A 453 17.71 9.77 28.07
C GLU A 453 18.64 10.92 28.48
N ARG A 454 19.61 11.29 27.63
CA ARG A 454 20.49 12.46 27.84
C ARG A 454 19.67 13.74 27.94
N ILE A 455 18.68 13.92 27.06
CA ILE A 455 17.80 15.09 27.07
C ILE A 455 16.87 15.06 28.29
N LEU A 456 16.26 13.91 28.61
CA LEU A 456 15.33 13.79 29.73
C LEU A 456 15.98 14.08 31.09
N LYS A 457 17.28 13.82 31.25
CA LYS A 457 18.04 14.21 32.45
C LYS A 457 18.08 15.72 32.66
N LEU A 458 18.07 16.50 31.59
CA LEU A 458 18.11 17.96 31.61
C LEU A 458 16.72 18.59 31.52
N ASN A 459 15.83 17.95 30.77
CA ASN A 459 14.45 18.36 30.54
C ASN A 459 13.51 17.15 30.68
N PRO A 460 13.03 16.84 31.90
CA PRO A 460 12.08 15.73 32.13
C PRO A 460 10.76 15.88 31.36
N LYS A 461 10.45 17.12 30.96
CA LYS A 461 9.39 17.59 30.05
C LYS A 461 9.39 16.95 28.66
N PHE A 462 10.56 16.56 28.19
CA PHE A 462 10.81 16.36 26.76
C PHE A 462 10.00 15.21 26.17
N ARG A 463 9.34 15.46 25.04
CA ARG A 463 8.51 14.45 24.38
C ARG A 463 9.38 13.32 23.84
N THR A 464 8.85 12.10 23.92
CA THR A 464 9.60 10.92 23.48
C THR A 464 8.95 10.25 22.27
N LEU A 465 9.46 10.56 21.08
CA LEU A 465 9.11 9.85 19.85
C LEU A 465 10.26 8.92 19.43
N SER A 466 9.92 7.83 18.73
CA SER A 466 10.91 6.88 18.18
C SER A 466 11.59 7.45 16.93
N PRO A 467 12.77 6.97 16.50
CA PRO A 467 13.52 7.57 15.38
C PRO A 467 12.76 7.60 14.04
N LYS A 468 11.77 6.71 13.83
CA LYS A 468 10.89 6.72 12.63
C LYS A 468 10.09 8.02 12.48
N TYR A 469 9.97 8.82 13.54
CA TYR A 469 9.23 10.07 13.51
C TYR A 469 10.00 11.20 12.81
N LEU A 470 11.32 11.08 12.61
CA LEU A 470 12.07 12.00 11.74
C LEU A 470 11.56 11.94 10.30
N ARG A 471 11.40 10.72 9.78
CA ARG A 471 10.76 10.48 8.47
C ARG A 471 9.34 11.04 8.39
N LYS A 472 8.57 10.96 9.48
CA LYS A 472 7.22 11.53 9.53
C LYS A 472 7.26 13.05 9.51
N THR A 473 8.13 13.68 10.29
CA THR A 473 8.36 15.12 10.30
C THR A 473 8.76 15.59 8.91
N SER A 474 9.80 15.00 8.33
CA SER A 474 10.26 15.30 6.97
C SER A 474 9.15 15.15 5.93
N GLY A 475 8.42 14.03 5.97
CA GLY A 475 7.28 13.83 5.08
C GLY A 475 6.16 14.86 5.27
N ASN A 476 5.88 15.28 6.49
CA ASN A 476 4.86 16.30 6.75
C ASN A 476 5.30 17.66 6.19
N GLU A 477 6.53 18.07 6.46
CA GLU A 477 7.08 19.34 5.96
C GLU A 477 7.12 19.40 4.44
N ILE A 478 7.57 18.33 3.77
CA ILE A 478 7.55 18.27 2.30
C ILE A 478 6.13 18.35 1.75
N ARG A 479 5.15 17.74 2.43
CA ARG A 479 3.73 17.87 2.03
C ARG A 479 3.24 19.31 2.15
N ASP A 480 3.63 20.00 3.22
CA ASP A 480 3.21 21.38 3.48
C ASP A 480 3.92 22.38 2.56
N ILE A 481 5.15 22.09 2.13
CA ILE A 481 5.93 22.90 1.18
C ILE A 481 5.47 22.70 -0.27
N ALA A 482 5.07 21.48 -0.61
CA ALA A 482 4.65 21.09 -1.95
C ALA A 482 3.27 20.43 -1.88
N ASP A 483 3.19 19.10 -2.00
CA ASP A 483 1.94 18.37 -2.00
C ASP A 483 2.13 16.89 -1.61
N GLY A 484 1.04 16.12 -1.66
CA GLY A 484 1.04 14.69 -1.33
C GLY A 484 1.80 13.81 -2.33
N GLU A 485 1.91 14.22 -3.58
CA GLU A 485 2.67 13.49 -4.61
C GLU A 485 4.17 13.60 -4.29
N ILE A 486 4.66 14.83 -4.11
CA ILE A 486 6.08 15.09 -3.82
C ILE A 486 6.48 14.46 -2.48
N GLN A 487 5.59 14.50 -1.48
CA GLN A 487 5.77 13.75 -0.23
C GLN A 487 5.90 12.24 -0.45
N GLY A 488 5.09 11.67 -1.34
CA GLY A 488 5.14 10.25 -1.66
C GLY A 488 6.44 9.85 -2.34
N VAL A 489 6.91 10.66 -3.30
CA VAL A 489 8.18 10.46 -4.02
C VAL A 489 9.36 10.59 -3.06
N HIS A 490 9.39 11.65 -2.25
CA HIS A 490 10.41 11.89 -1.22
C HIS A 490 10.54 10.70 -0.25
N LEU A 491 9.41 10.08 0.09
CA LEU A 491 9.39 8.90 0.95
C LEU A 491 9.52 7.58 0.18
N SER A 492 9.76 7.58 -1.13
CA SER A 492 9.85 6.36 -1.96
C SER A 492 8.67 5.40 -1.73
N ARG A 493 7.45 5.94 -1.72
CA ARG A 493 6.23 5.12 -1.62
C ARG A 493 5.99 4.38 -2.94
N GLY A 494 5.46 3.15 -2.83
CA GLY A 494 5.18 2.30 -4.00
C GLY A 494 4.11 2.85 -4.93
N GLN A 495 3.13 3.54 -4.34
CA GLN A 495 2.02 4.16 -5.05
C GLN A 495 1.90 5.58 -4.51
N VAL A 496 2.34 6.55 -5.31
CA VAL A 496 2.33 7.96 -4.92
C VAL A 496 0.99 8.60 -5.26
N VAL A 497 0.49 8.38 -6.48
CA VAL A 497 -0.84 8.83 -6.92
C VAL A 497 -1.82 7.70 -6.68
N LYS A 498 -2.58 7.78 -5.58
CA LYS A 498 -3.50 6.68 -5.18
C LYS A 498 -4.66 6.44 -6.15
N THR A 499 -4.96 7.42 -6.98
CA THR A 499 -6.06 7.38 -7.95
C THR A 499 -5.60 6.92 -9.33
N ASP A 500 -4.31 6.66 -9.51
CA ASP A 500 -3.72 6.31 -10.80
C ASP A 500 -2.53 5.36 -10.58
N ASP A 501 -2.81 4.07 -10.67
CA ASP A 501 -1.81 3.00 -10.51
C ASP A 501 -0.84 2.95 -11.71
N LEU A 502 -1.20 3.57 -12.84
CA LEU A 502 -0.41 3.58 -14.07
C LEU A 502 0.60 4.73 -14.10
N ALA A 503 0.40 5.79 -13.32
CA ALA A 503 1.31 6.93 -13.24
C ALA A 503 2.77 6.52 -12.97
N GLU A 504 2.98 5.50 -12.11
CA GLU A 504 4.31 4.98 -11.77
C GLU A 504 4.95 4.12 -12.89
N ILE A 505 4.15 3.65 -13.86
CA ILE A 505 4.60 2.85 -15.00
C ILE A 505 4.96 3.75 -16.18
N TYR A 506 4.12 4.74 -16.48
CA TYR A 506 4.24 5.52 -17.71
C TYR A 506 4.89 6.90 -17.55
N SER A 507 5.16 7.34 -16.31
CA SER A 507 5.73 8.66 -16.07
C SER A 507 6.95 8.61 -15.16
N ASN A 508 7.89 9.51 -15.43
CA ASN A 508 9.06 9.69 -14.57
C ASN A 508 8.65 10.40 -13.28
N ARG A 509 9.22 9.95 -12.16
CA ARG A 509 9.03 10.61 -10.87
C ARG A 509 9.49 12.08 -10.93
N PRO A 510 8.73 13.04 -10.37
CA PRO A 510 9.05 14.47 -10.43
C PRO A 510 10.18 14.88 -9.46
N LEU A 511 11.38 14.31 -9.62
CA LEU A 511 12.52 14.47 -8.71
C LEU A 511 12.99 15.93 -8.58
N ARG A 512 12.88 16.73 -9.65
CA ARG A 512 13.11 18.18 -9.59
C ARG A 512 12.30 18.85 -8.47
N LYS A 513 11.00 18.55 -8.39
CA LYS A 513 10.10 19.14 -7.38
C LYS A 513 10.46 18.67 -5.97
N VAL A 514 10.98 17.45 -5.83
CA VAL A 514 11.53 16.95 -4.55
C VAL A 514 12.75 17.79 -4.15
N PHE A 515 13.68 18.04 -5.08
CA PHE A 515 14.88 18.83 -4.79
C PHE A 515 14.55 20.27 -4.39
N GLU A 516 13.66 20.93 -5.14
CA GLU A 516 13.17 22.28 -4.81
C GLU A 516 12.47 22.32 -3.43
N ALA A 517 11.72 21.27 -3.07
CA ALA A 517 11.10 21.17 -1.75
C ALA A 517 12.12 20.93 -0.63
N LEU A 518 13.17 20.15 -0.88
CA LEU A 518 14.26 19.92 0.07
C LEU A 518 15.05 21.19 0.35
N GLU A 519 15.32 22.03 -0.65
CA GLU A 519 16.00 23.32 -0.46
C GLU A 519 15.17 24.26 0.44
N LYS A 520 13.85 24.35 0.19
CA LYS A 520 12.95 25.12 1.06
C LYS A 520 12.88 24.54 2.47
N TYR A 521 12.88 23.22 2.60
CA TYR A 521 12.85 22.58 3.91
C TYR A 521 14.14 22.87 4.70
N GLN A 522 15.29 22.88 4.03
CA GLN A 522 16.56 23.29 4.63
C GLN A 522 16.47 24.67 5.29
N GLN A 523 15.85 25.63 4.60
CA GLN A 523 15.70 27.01 5.07
C GLN A 523 14.81 27.08 6.33
N ARG A 524 13.74 26.27 6.40
CA ARG A 524 12.89 26.19 7.61
C ARG A 524 13.65 25.64 8.82
N LEU A 525 14.68 24.83 8.59
CA LEU A 525 15.53 24.28 9.65
C LEU A 525 16.70 25.20 10.02
N GLN A 526 16.71 26.47 9.58
CA GLN A 526 17.76 27.42 9.96
C GLN A 526 18.06 27.46 11.48
N PRO A 527 17.06 27.46 12.38
CA PRO A 527 17.32 27.43 13.82
C PRO A 527 18.14 26.22 14.28
N LEU A 528 18.08 25.10 13.55
CA LEU A 528 18.84 23.88 13.82
C LEU A 528 20.34 24.10 13.56
N TRP A 529 20.65 24.83 12.49
CA TRP A 529 22.01 25.13 12.05
C TRP A 529 22.67 26.15 12.96
N ASP A 530 21.92 27.18 13.35
CA ASP A 530 22.39 28.23 14.25
C ASP A 530 22.71 27.68 15.65
N ALA A 531 21.94 26.68 16.09
CA ALA A 531 22.11 26.06 17.39
C ALA A 531 23.39 25.23 17.54
N VAL A 532 23.95 24.70 16.46
CA VAL A 532 25.21 23.93 16.46
C VAL A 532 26.02 24.28 15.20
N PRO A 533 26.82 25.37 15.21
CA PRO A 533 27.54 25.84 14.03
C PRO A 533 28.59 24.85 13.50
N ASN A 534 29.20 24.06 14.39
CA ASN A 534 30.16 23.03 14.04
C ASN A 534 29.69 21.62 14.46
N PRO A 535 28.74 21.01 13.73
CA PRO A 535 28.12 19.75 14.14
C PRO A 535 29.01 18.52 13.93
N PHE A 536 30.06 18.64 13.13
CA PHE A 536 31.03 17.60 12.78
C PHE A 536 32.44 18.21 12.81
N PRO A 537 33.12 18.23 13.97
CA PRO A 537 34.51 18.68 14.05
C PRO A 537 35.44 17.70 13.33
N GLU A 538 36.55 18.21 12.80
CA GLU A 538 37.54 17.41 12.05
C GLU A 538 38.35 16.45 12.95
N ASP A 539 38.36 16.69 14.26
CA ASP A 539 39.17 15.94 15.24
C ASP A 539 38.34 15.30 16.37
N GLU A 540 38.35 13.96 16.39
CA GLU A 540 38.59 13.07 17.55
C GLU A 540 39.14 11.72 17.06
#